data_AF-X1QS72-F1
#
_entry.id   AF-X1QS72-F1
#
_cell.length_a   1.000
_cell.length_b   1.000
_cell.length_c   1.000
_cell.angle_alpha   90.00
_cell.angle_beta   90.00
_cell.angle_gamma   90.00
#
_symmetry.space_group_name_H-M   'P 1'
#
loop_
_entity.id
_entity.type
_entity.pdbx_description
1 polymer ?
#
loop_
_entity_poly.entity_id
_entity_poly.type
_entity_poly.pdbx_seq_one_letter_code
_entity_poly.pdbx_strand_id
1 'polypeptide(L)'
;RSIDTERKVELILEHLRGARICSLAREYGVNEDSIHLWKNKVLEALSEILSPGTPGPRPRTRVEILKEKLEELQNKYERLSQVSQITVTSKAPSLLEERPSKCPECGGVRIWKNGAYQVTGERTSRSLRISEKGTVQRFRCSECGVKLYLVKKKSKMEK
;
A
#
# COMPACT_ATOMS: atom_id res chain seq x y z
N ARG A 1 -58.78 3.97 16.81
CA ARG A 1 -57.80 5.04 17.13
C ARG A 1 -56.44 4.60 16.62
N SER A 2 -55.63 5.49 16.06
CA SER A 2 -54.26 5.14 15.67
C SER A 2 -53.39 5.16 16.92
N ILE A 3 -52.69 4.05 17.19
CA ILE A 3 -51.66 3.97 18.23
C ILE A 3 -50.31 3.98 17.52
N ASP A 4 -49.37 4.72 18.09
CA ASP A 4 -47.99 4.76 17.65
C ASP A 4 -47.30 3.38 17.78
N THR A 5 -46.19 3.21 17.09
CA THR A 5 -45.52 1.92 17.01
C THR A 5 -44.93 1.48 18.36
N GLU A 6 -44.41 2.42 19.16
CA GLU A 6 -43.80 2.11 20.46
C GLU A 6 -44.83 1.54 21.43
N ARG A 7 -46.00 2.18 21.54
CA ARG A 7 -47.09 1.67 22.37
C ARG A 7 -47.66 0.33 21.89
N LYS A 8 -47.62 0.03 20.58
CA LYS A 8 -47.97 -1.33 20.09
C LYS A 8 -46.97 -2.36 20.57
N VAL A 9 -45.69 -2.03 20.58
CA VAL A 9 -44.63 -2.93 21.08
C VAL A 9 -44.81 -3.17 22.58
N GLU A 10 -45.03 -2.12 23.37
CA GLU A 10 -45.30 -2.23 24.81
C GLU A 10 -46.50 -3.14 25.10
N LEU A 11 -47.63 -2.90 24.43
CA LEU A 11 -48.84 -3.70 24.56
C LEU A 11 -48.56 -5.19 24.28
N ILE A 12 -47.80 -5.51 23.23
CA ILE A 12 -47.46 -6.90 22.89
C ILE A 12 -46.52 -7.50 23.93
N LEU A 13 -45.56 -6.73 24.45
CA LEU A 13 -44.67 -7.18 25.53
C LEU A 13 -45.45 -7.50 26.81
N GLU A 14 -46.42 -6.67 27.19
CA GLU A 14 -47.30 -6.93 28.33
C GLU A 14 -48.13 -8.20 28.14
N HIS A 15 -48.65 -8.41 26.93
CA HIS A 15 -49.34 -9.66 26.60
C HIS A 15 -48.41 -10.88 26.73
N LEU A 16 -47.18 -10.79 26.21
CA LEU A 16 -46.19 -11.88 26.33
C LEU A 16 -45.76 -12.14 27.78
N ARG A 17 -45.82 -11.12 28.66
CA ARG A 17 -45.63 -11.26 30.11
C ARG A 17 -46.82 -11.93 30.82
N GLY A 18 -47.94 -12.16 30.14
CA GLY A 18 -49.11 -12.87 30.66
C GLY A 18 -50.37 -12.03 30.83
N ALA A 19 -50.37 -10.75 30.43
CA ALA A 19 -51.58 -9.93 30.47
C ALA A 19 -52.64 -10.43 29.47
N ARG A 20 -53.92 -10.35 29.87
CA ARG A 20 -55.04 -10.77 29.01
C ARG A 20 -55.32 -9.73 27.93
N ILE A 21 -55.55 -10.19 26.70
CA ILE A 21 -55.80 -9.34 25.53
C ILE A 21 -57.03 -8.44 25.74
N CYS A 22 -58.10 -8.96 26.35
CA CYS A 22 -59.30 -8.18 26.64
C CYS A 22 -59.07 -7.02 27.62
N SER A 23 -58.14 -7.18 28.56
CA SER A 23 -57.75 -6.11 29.49
C SER A 23 -56.96 -5.04 28.76
N LEU A 24 -55.97 -5.44 27.95
CA LEU A 24 -55.15 -4.53 27.15
C LEU A 24 -55.96 -3.78 26.08
N ALA A 25 -56.92 -4.44 25.44
CA ALA A 25 -57.82 -3.83 24.46
C ALA A 25 -58.62 -2.67 25.06
N ARG A 26 -59.10 -2.82 26.30
CA ARG A 26 -59.84 -1.79 27.03
C ARG A 26 -58.93 -0.64 27.46
N GLU A 27 -57.76 -0.96 27.98
CA GLU A 27 -56.80 0.03 28.49
C GLU A 27 -56.22 0.91 27.37
N TYR A 28 -55.78 0.28 26.28
CA TYR A 28 -55.20 0.97 25.13
C TYR A 28 -56.27 1.47 24.14
N GLY A 29 -57.53 1.06 24.28
CA GLY A 29 -58.64 1.46 23.40
C GLY A 29 -58.49 0.91 21.97
N VAL A 30 -58.11 -0.35 21.85
CA VAL A 30 -57.86 -1.08 20.59
C VAL A 30 -58.77 -2.28 20.49
N ASN A 31 -59.15 -2.67 19.27
CA ASN A 31 -59.85 -3.93 19.05
C ASN A 31 -58.93 -5.14 19.33
N GLU A 32 -59.47 -6.17 19.99
CA GLU A 32 -58.78 -7.43 20.30
C GLU A 32 -58.20 -8.08 19.05
N ASP A 33 -58.92 -8.06 17.92
CA ASP A 33 -58.46 -8.63 16.64
C ASP A 33 -57.16 -7.98 16.14
N SER A 34 -57.00 -6.67 16.37
CA SER A 34 -55.77 -5.97 15.99
C SER A 34 -54.60 -6.41 16.85
N ILE A 35 -54.83 -6.66 18.14
CA ILE A 35 -53.81 -7.17 19.06
C ILE A 35 -53.39 -8.59 18.65
N HIS A 36 -54.35 -9.45 18.31
CA HIS A 36 -54.07 -10.79 17.78
C HIS A 36 -53.25 -10.73 16.48
N LEU A 37 -53.61 -9.85 15.55
CA LEU A 37 -52.88 -9.66 14.31
C LEU A 37 -51.43 -9.22 14.56
N TRP A 38 -51.22 -8.23 15.44
CA TRP A 38 -49.88 -7.74 15.74
C TRP A 38 -49.04 -8.77 16.48
N LYS A 39 -49.63 -9.50 17.44
CA LYS A 39 -48.99 -10.62 18.12
C LYS A 39 -48.45 -11.64 17.12
N ASN A 40 -49.28 -12.08 16.19
CA ASN A 40 -48.88 -13.09 15.21
C ASN A 40 -47.72 -12.60 14.33
N LYS A 41 -47.79 -11.34 13.87
CA LYS A 41 -46.70 -10.72 13.10
C LYS A 41 -45.39 -10.62 13.89
N VAL A 42 -45.45 -10.25 15.16
CA VAL A 42 -44.26 -10.15 16.01
C VAL A 42 -43.65 -11.54 16.24
N LEU A 43 -44.47 -12.56 16.50
CA LEU A 43 -43.99 -13.93 16.68
C LEU A 43 -43.34 -14.48 15.40
N GLU A 44 -43.94 -14.22 14.24
CA GLU A 44 -43.38 -14.59 12.94
C GLU A 44 -42.02 -13.92 12.69
N ALA A 45 -41.95 -12.60 12.88
CA ALA A 45 -40.70 -11.85 12.71
C ALA A 45 -39.61 -12.27 13.71
N LEU A 46 -39.98 -12.52 14.98
CA LEU A 46 -39.04 -13.03 15.97
C LEU A 46 -38.52 -14.43 15.61
N SER A 47 -39.39 -15.30 15.10
CA SER A 47 -38.99 -16.61 14.61
C SER A 47 -38.00 -16.49 13.44
N GLU A 48 -38.22 -15.56 12.51
CA GLU A 48 -37.30 -15.32 11.40
C GLU A 48 -35.94 -14.78 11.88
N ILE A 49 -35.93 -13.79 12.78
CA ILE A 49 -34.70 -13.17 13.31
C ILE A 49 -33.88 -14.16 14.15
N LEU A 50 -34.55 -14.96 14.98
CA LEU A 50 -33.90 -15.93 15.86
C LEU A 50 -33.56 -17.24 15.16
N SER A 51 -34.10 -17.48 13.96
CA SER A 51 -33.67 -18.60 13.14
C SER A 51 -32.19 -18.45 12.80
N PRO A 52 -31.38 -19.53 12.88
CA PRO A 52 -29.97 -19.47 12.55
C PRO A 52 -29.82 -19.10 11.07
N GLY A 53 -29.52 -17.84 10.80
CA GLY A 53 -29.15 -17.37 9.48
C GLY A 53 -27.82 -18.02 9.03
N THR A 54 -27.51 -17.92 7.74
CA THR A 54 -26.19 -18.27 7.25
C THR A 54 -25.15 -17.52 8.08
N PRO A 55 -24.16 -18.21 8.68
CA PRO A 55 -23.12 -17.55 9.46
C PRO A 55 -22.55 -16.38 8.67
N GLY A 56 -22.48 -15.21 9.31
CA GLY A 56 -21.88 -14.04 8.67
C GLY A 56 -20.48 -14.37 8.14
N PRO A 57 -19.98 -13.59 7.17
CA PRO A 57 -18.64 -13.80 6.61
C PRO A 57 -17.63 -13.96 7.74
N ARG A 58 -16.81 -15.02 7.67
CA ARG A 58 -15.78 -15.24 8.68
C ARG A 58 -14.94 -13.96 8.83
N PRO A 59 -14.64 -13.53 10.07
CA PRO A 59 -13.75 -12.41 10.29
C PRO A 59 -12.42 -12.70 9.59
N ARG A 60 -12.01 -11.78 8.72
CA ARG A 60 -10.77 -11.92 7.94
C ARG A 60 -9.59 -12.05 8.89
N THR A 61 -8.69 -12.98 8.59
CA THR A 61 -7.47 -13.13 9.38
C THR A 61 -6.51 -11.99 9.06
N ARG A 62 -5.64 -11.65 10.04
CA ARG A 62 -4.57 -10.66 9.81
C ARG A 62 -3.68 -11.03 8.64
N VAL A 63 -3.49 -12.33 8.38
CA VAL A 63 -2.70 -12.86 7.27
C VAL A 63 -3.36 -12.54 5.92
N GLU A 64 -4.67 -12.72 5.79
CA GLU A 64 -5.42 -12.38 4.56
C GLU A 64 -5.37 -10.88 4.27
N ILE A 65 -5.58 -10.05 5.29
CA ILE A 65 -5.49 -8.59 5.17
C ILE A 65 -4.08 -8.17 4.71
N LEU A 66 -3.03 -8.80 5.25
CA LEU A 66 -1.65 -8.50 4.87
C LEU A 66 -1.34 -8.95 3.45
N LYS A 67 -1.86 -10.10 3.00
CA LYS A 67 -1.70 -10.58 1.62
C LYS A 67 -2.32 -9.62 0.61
N GLU A 68 -3.57 -9.20 0.84
CA GLU A 68 -4.26 -8.23 -0.01
C GLU A 68 -3.49 -6.91 -0.09
N LYS A 69 -3.02 -6.38 1.06
CA LYS A 69 -2.21 -5.15 1.08
C LYS A 69 -0.89 -5.28 0.33
N LEU A 70 -0.25 -6.44 0.41
CA LEU A 70 1.02 -6.71 -0.26
C LEU A 70 0.84 -6.76 -1.78
N GLU A 71 -0.24 -7.39 -2.24
CA GLU A 71 -0.64 -7.42 -3.64
C GLU A 71 -1.01 -6.01 -4.16
N GLU A 72 -1.71 -5.22 -3.36
CA GLU A 72 -2.03 -3.82 -3.70
C GLU A 72 -0.76 -2.97 -3.83
N LEU A 73 0.21 -3.14 -2.93
CA LEU A 73 1.52 -2.47 -2.97
C LEU A 73 2.33 -2.87 -4.22
N GLN A 74 2.35 -4.16 -4.55
CA GLN A 74 3.02 -4.66 -5.75
C GLN A 74 2.41 -4.07 -7.03
N ASN A 75 1.08 -4.03 -7.11
CA ASN A 75 0.39 -3.42 -8.24
C ASN A 75 0.66 -1.90 -8.36
N LYS A 76 0.73 -1.19 -7.24
CA LYS A 76 1.11 0.24 -7.24
C LYS A 76 2.55 0.44 -7.70
N TYR A 77 3.46 -0.39 -7.22
CA TYR A 77 4.88 -0.36 -7.64
C TYR A 77 5.01 -0.61 -9.15
N GLU A 78 4.35 -1.63 -9.68
CA GLU A 78 4.39 -1.99 -11.09
C GLU A 78 3.86 -0.85 -11.97
N ARG A 79 2.72 -0.25 -11.60
CA ARG A 79 2.18 0.92 -12.30
C ARG A 79 3.14 2.11 -12.29
N LEU A 80 3.75 2.41 -11.15
CA LEU A 80 4.75 3.47 -11.04
C LEU A 80 5.99 3.18 -11.90
N SER A 81 6.46 1.93 -11.88
CA SER A 81 7.57 1.46 -12.69
C SER A 81 7.29 1.57 -14.19
N GLN A 82 6.04 1.38 -14.63
CA GLN A 82 5.64 1.55 -16.03
C GLN A 82 5.53 3.03 -16.44
N VAL A 83 5.08 3.90 -15.54
CA VAL A 83 4.95 5.35 -15.81
C VAL A 83 6.30 6.04 -15.86
N SER A 84 7.25 5.63 -15.03
CA SER A 84 8.63 6.08 -15.16
C SER A 84 9.33 5.23 -16.21
N GLN A 85 9.72 5.79 -17.37
CA GLN A 85 10.70 5.17 -18.27
C GLN A 85 12.11 4.99 -17.63
N ILE A 86 12.18 5.02 -16.30
CA ILE A 86 13.35 4.77 -15.50
C ILE A 86 13.33 3.28 -15.16
N THR A 87 14.09 2.49 -15.90
CA THR A 87 14.52 1.17 -15.44
C THR A 87 15.37 1.36 -14.20
N VAL A 88 14.73 1.41 -13.02
CA VAL A 88 15.45 1.31 -11.75
C VAL A 88 15.90 -0.14 -11.63
N THR A 89 17.07 -0.42 -12.19
CA THR A 89 17.76 -1.67 -11.92
C THR A 89 18.02 -1.74 -10.41
N SER A 90 17.35 -2.68 -9.75
CA SER A 90 17.56 -2.99 -8.34
C SER A 90 18.92 -3.64 -8.06
N LYS A 91 19.73 -3.89 -9.11
CA LYS A 91 21.15 -4.19 -8.93
C LYS A 91 21.84 -2.96 -8.37
N ALA A 92 22.16 -3.01 -7.08
CA ALA A 92 23.12 -2.08 -6.49
C ALA A 92 24.34 -1.97 -7.43
N PRO A 93 24.75 -0.75 -7.83
CA PRO A 93 25.98 -0.55 -8.60
C PRO A 93 27.16 -0.73 -7.64
N SER A 94 27.39 -1.98 -7.23
CA SER A 94 28.41 -2.34 -6.27
C SER A 94 29.22 -3.50 -6.83
N LEU A 95 30.53 -3.21 -7.00
CA LEU A 95 31.68 -4.10 -7.22
C LEU A 95 32.42 -4.01 -8.57
N LEU A 96 31.84 -3.47 -9.65
CA LEU A 96 32.53 -3.39 -10.96
C LEU A 96 32.92 -1.98 -11.42
N GLU A 97 32.46 -0.93 -10.75
CA GLU A 97 32.92 0.43 -11.07
C GLU A 97 34.12 0.79 -10.20
N GLU A 98 35.32 0.85 -10.82
CA GLU A 98 36.52 1.48 -10.26
C GLU A 98 36.24 2.97 -9.98
N ARG A 99 35.58 3.27 -8.87
CA ARG A 99 35.29 4.62 -8.40
C ARG A 99 36.31 4.98 -7.32
N PRO A 100 36.91 6.18 -7.34
CA PRO A 100 37.78 6.58 -6.25
C PRO A 100 36.98 6.66 -4.96
N SER A 101 37.51 6.06 -3.89
CA SER A 101 36.86 6.01 -2.57
C SER A 101 36.97 7.32 -1.80
N LYS A 102 38.01 8.12 -2.06
CA LYS A 102 38.27 9.41 -1.42
C LYS A 102 38.80 10.44 -2.41
N CYS A 103 38.55 11.70 -2.11
CA CYS A 103 39.13 12.83 -2.82
C CYS A 103 40.62 12.98 -2.44
N PRO A 104 41.56 13.03 -3.42
CA PRO A 104 42.97 13.21 -3.13
C PRO A 104 43.30 14.61 -2.59
N GLU A 105 42.47 15.63 -2.88
CA GLU A 105 42.72 17.00 -2.43
C GLU A 105 42.20 17.28 -1.02
N CYS A 106 40.97 16.85 -0.70
CA CYS A 106 40.31 17.22 0.57
C CYS A 106 39.98 16.03 1.48
N GLY A 107 40.25 14.79 1.05
CA GLY A 107 39.92 13.58 1.80
C GLY A 107 38.43 13.18 1.78
N GLY A 108 37.57 13.98 1.16
CA GLY A 108 36.12 13.76 1.12
C GLY A 108 35.70 12.43 0.52
N VAL A 109 34.70 11.78 1.11
CA VAL A 109 34.28 10.40 0.77
C VAL A 109 33.23 10.38 -0.36
N ARG A 110 32.45 11.46 -0.49
CA ARG A 110 31.36 11.53 -1.48
C ARG A 110 31.88 12.07 -2.81
N ILE A 111 32.03 11.19 -3.78
CA ILE A 111 32.48 11.50 -5.15
C ILE A 111 31.37 11.16 -6.16
N TRP A 112 30.92 12.16 -6.92
CA TRP A 112 29.86 12.02 -7.94
C TRP A 112 30.43 11.67 -9.32
N LYS A 113 29.72 10.82 -10.07
CA LYS A 113 30.04 10.51 -11.46
C LYS A 113 29.60 11.69 -12.34
N ASN A 114 30.50 12.24 -13.16
CA ASN A 114 30.28 13.46 -13.94
C ASN A 114 30.42 13.23 -15.46
N GLY A 115 29.82 12.14 -15.95
CA GLY A 115 29.88 11.73 -17.36
C GLY A 115 31.25 11.19 -17.80
N ALA A 116 31.37 10.82 -19.07
CA ALA A 116 32.59 10.29 -19.66
C ALA A 116 32.81 10.87 -21.06
N TYR A 117 34.03 10.79 -21.58
CA TYR A 117 34.33 11.14 -22.97
C TYR A 117 35.32 10.15 -23.59
N GLN A 118 35.22 9.97 -24.89
CA GLN A 118 36.15 9.15 -25.68
C GLN A 118 37.39 9.97 -26.01
N VAL A 119 38.54 9.31 -25.99
CA VAL A 119 39.81 9.89 -26.41
C VAL A 119 40.37 9.06 -27.55
N THR A 120 40.66 9.73 -28.66
CA THR A 120 41.05 9.13 -29.94
C THR A 120 42.56 9.11 -30.18
N GLY A 121 43.39 9.50 -29.21
CA GLY A 121 44.85 9.47 -29.32
C GLY A 121 45.54 9.89 -28.03
N GLU A 122 46.83 10.18 -28.11
CA GLU A 122 47.58 10.73 -26.98
C GLU A 122 47.05 12.12 -26.61
N ARG A 123 46.77 12.33 -25.33
CA ARG A 123 46.35 13.64 -24.82
C ARG A 123 46.95 13.89 -23.47
N THR A 124 47.70 14.98 -23.37
CA THR A 124 48.22 15.51 -22.12
C THR A 124 47.46 16.77 -21.74
N SER A 125 47.12 16.89 -20.47
CA SER A 125 46.49 18.04 -19.86
C SER A 125 47.08 18.22 -18.47
N ARG A 126 46.89 19.39 -17.86
CA ARG A 126 47.50 19.74 -16.57
C ARG A 126 47.26 18.70 -15.47
N SER A 127 46.14 18.00 -15.53
CA SER A 127 45.69 17.03 -14.52
C SER A 127 45.49 15.61 -15.08
N LEU A 128 45.88 15.33 -16.33
CA LEU A 128 45.60 14.04 -16.97
C LEU A 128 46.62 13.74 -18.09
N ARG A 129 47.23 12.56 -18.04
CA ARG A 129 48.07 12.04 -19.14
C ARG A 129 47.42 10.77 -19.67
N ILE A 130 47.12 10.74 -20.96
CA ILE A 130 46.52 9.61 -21.65
C ILE A 130 47.44 9.22 -22.79
N SER A 131 47.99 8.02 -22.74
CA SER A 131 48.91 7.49 -23.76
C SER A 131 48.22 6.71 -24.88
N GLU A 132 46.99 6.22 -24.65
CA GLU A 132 46.28 5.33 -25.58
C GLU A 132 44.80 5.74 -25.75
N LYS A 133 44.19 5.29 -26.85
CA LYS A 133 42.76 5.46 -27.11
C LYS A 133 41.94 4.79 -26.00
N GLY A 134 40.97 5.50 -25.43
CA GLY A 134 40.16 4.95 -24.34
C GLY A 134 39.01 5.83 -23.89
N THR A 135 38.24 5.32 -22.93
CA THR A 135 37.14 6.06 -22.29
C THR A 135 37.63 6.70 -21.02
N VAL A 136 37.56 8.02 -20.92
CA VAL A 136 37.87 8.75 -19.68
C VAL A 136 36.58 8.97 -18.91
N GLN A 137 36.50 8.36 -17.73
CA GLN A 137 35.42 8.60 -16.78
C GLN A 137 35.76 9.83 -15.94
N ARG A 138 34.83 10.80 -15.90
CA ARG A 138 34.95 12.00 -15.07
C ARG A 138 34.18 11.82 -13.77
N PHE A 139 34.73 12.39 -12.71
CA PHE A 139 34.12 12.47 -11.39
C PHE A 139 34.30 13.86 -10.79
N ARG A 140 33.50 14.18 -9.76
CA ARG A 140 33.59 15.43 -9.02
C ARG A 140 33.46 15.16 -7.53
N CYS A 141 34.37 15.71 -6.73
CA CYS A 141 34.21 15.69 -5.27
C CYS A 141 33.01 16.54 -4.87
N SER A 142 32.17 16.04 -3.97
CA SER A 142 31.02 16.79 -3.44
C SER A 142 31.42 17.93 -2.51
N GLU A 143 32.56 17.81 -1.83
CA GLU A 143 33.00 18.75 -0.80
C GLU A 143 33.83 19.89 -1.42
N CYS A 144 34.96 19.60 -2.05
CA CYS A 144 35.83 20.64 -2.63
C CYS A 144 35.58 20.91 -4.13
N GLY A 145 34.71 20.12 -4.78
CA GLY A 145 34.39 20.33 -6.19
C GLY A 145 35.47 19.95 -7.19
N VAL A 146 36.63 19.43 -6.75
CA VAL A 146 37.74 19.05 -7.65
C VAL A 146 37.29 18.00 -8.67
N LYS A 147 37.83 18.11 -9.88
CA LYS A 147 37.60 17.18 -10.99
C LYS A 147 38.58 16.02 -10.90
N LEU A 148 38.07 14.80 -10.91
CA LEU A 148 38.86 13.57 -10.92
C LEU A 148 38.62 12.80 -12.22
N TYR A 149 39.64 12.12 -12.71
CA TYR A 149 39.61 11.45 -14.00
C TYR A 149 40.17 10.04 -13.85
N LEU A 150 39.48 9.04 -14.39
CA LEU A 150 39.96 7.67 -14.49
C LEU A 150 39.90 7.22 -15.95
N VAL A 151 41.01 6.70 -16.45
CA VAL A 151 41.10 6.18 -17.82
C VAL A 151 40.77 4.69 -17.78
N LYS A 152 39.63 4.30 -18.36
CA LYS A 152 39.33 2.88 -18.57
C LYS A 152 40.09 2.41 -19.80
N LYS A 153 41.12 1.58 -19.60
CA LYS A 153 41.77 0.86 -20.69
C LYS A 153 40.75 -0.12 -21.28
N LYS A 154 40.69 -0.23 -22.61
CA LYS A 154 39.98 -1.36 -23.23
C LYS A 154 40.73 -2.62 -22.81
N SER A 155 40.12 -3.47 -21.99
CA SER A 155 40.61 -4.83 -21.78
C SER A 155 40.73 -5.47 -23.16
N LYS A 156 41.95 -5.87 -23.56
CA LYS A 156 42.13 -6.74 -24.71
C LYS A 156 41.29 -7.99 -24.44
N MET A 157 40.25 -8.20 -25.23
CA MET A 157 39.68 -9.55 -25.35
C MET A 157 40.75 -10.38 -26.03
N GLU A 158 41.43 -11.25 -25.27
CA GLU A 158 42.14 -12.37 -25.85
C GLU A 158 41.09 -13.22 -26.60
N LYS A 159 41.40 -13.52 -27.87
CA LYS A 159 40.56 -14.31 -28.77
C LYS A 159 40.70 -15.79 -28.46
#